data_AF-A0A6N9BEU5-F1
#
_entry.id   AF-A0A6N9BEU5-F1
#
_cell.length_a   1.000
_cell.length_b   1.000
_cell.length_c   1.000
_cell.angle_alpha   90.00
_cell.angle_beta   90.00
_cell.angle_gamma   90.00
#
_symmetry.space_group_name_H-M   'P 1'
#
loop_
_entity.id
_entity.type
_entity.pdbx_description
1 polymer ?
#
loop_
_entity_poly.entity_id
_entity_poly.type
_entity_poly.pdbx_seq_one_letter_code
_entity_poly.pdbx_strand_id
1 'polypeptide(L)'
;MEVWGPNPMITTILPDMASGKTRMNHYFNGWVMVSRRFDDATLPQVKAANPLESSWVLANAGSGKTRVLTNRVVRLLLAGTSPQKILCITFTNAAATNMLNRLGETLGGWAMLSNENLRDRLLNLGEDESSLTPEKLDSARTLFARALETPGGMKIQTFHSFATTLLKQFPLEAGVSPQFKLIDDRKSRNIQIDLLNDLVETDREIVGQLSKYLDYENLKQFTKDIFDKRDYFTGEASKGFIWKKFDVQEGWNETSFVNSITPGNIQLIKSMIPYLLKGSITDKTKGKLLAEALETENTNIIAFQLAKASESWGRRKLTDSRKTRFSAYSLCQGSRNTRRHENSNLPFLCNYLVETIPAGSGCFSPVQVD
;
A
#
# COMPACT_ATOMS: atom_id res chain seq x y z
N MET A 1 -6.73 12.37 -2.60
CA MET A 1 -7.59 12.95 -1.54
C MET A 1 -8.99 12.86 -2.09
N GLU A 2 -9.81 12.01 -1.52
CA GLU A 2 -11.15 11.71 -2.00
C GLU A 2 -12.15 12.41 -1.09
N VAL A 3 -13.09 13.14 -1.68
CA VAL A 3 -14.24 13.72 -0.99
C VAL A 3 -15.47 13.13 -1.64
N TRP A 4 -16.22 12.33 -0.89
CA TRP A 4 -17.35 11.54 -1.39
C TRP A 4 -18.63 12.38 -1.40
N GLY A 5 -19.36 12.31 -2.52
CA GLY A 5 -20.73 12.77 -2.71
C GLY A 5 -21.29 12.13 -3.99
N PRO A 6 -22.62 12.18 -4.21
CA PRO A 6 -23.25 11.44 -5.30
C PRO A 6 -22.86 12.09 -6.63
N ASN A 7 -22.15 11.35 -7.47
CA ASN A 7 -21.65 11.73 -8.79
C ASN A 7 -20.36 12.60 -8.79
N PRO A 8 -19.16 12.00 -8.59
CA PRO A 8 -17.91 12.74 -8.70
C PRO A 8 -17.59 13.09 -10.16
N MET A 9 -17.47 14.38 -10.49
CA MET A 9 -16.86 14.81 -11.74
C MET A 9 -15.36 14.54 -11.68
N ILE A 10 -14.85 13.70 -12.59
CA ILE A 10 -13.41 13.46 -12.74
C ILE A 10 -12.81 14.63 -13.52
N THR A 11 -11.97 15.42 -12.86
CA THR A 11 -11.22 16.52 -13.49
C THR A 11 -9.74 16.18 -13.51
N THR A 12 -9.17 16.06 -14.71
CA THR A 12 -7.73 15.83 -14.91
C THR A 12 -7.01 17.17 -15.01
N ILE A 13 -5.99 17.40 -14.19
CA ILE A 13 -5.12 18.58 -14.21
C ILE A 13 -3.75 18.16 -14.75
N LEU A 14 -3.42 18.59 -15.97
CA LEU A 14 -2.13 18.30 -16.63
C LEU A 14 -1.06 19.33 -16.19
N PRO A 15 0.23 18.94 -16.18
CA PRO A 15 1.34 19.85 -15.86
C PRO A 15 1.57 20.86 -16.99
N ASP A 16 1.97 22.07 -16.60
CA ASP A 16 2.30 23.19 -17.50
C ASP A 16 3.56 22.85 -18.33
N MET A 17 3.39 22.79 -19.64
CA MET A 17 4.47 22.56 -20.62
C MET A 17 4.39 23.67 -21.68
N ALA A 18 5.24 24.69 -21.49
CA ALA A 18 5.50 25.83 -22.40
C ALA A 18 4.34 26.86 -22.50
N SER A 19 4.53 28.18 -22.59
CA SER A 19 5.68 29.02 -22.95
C SER A 19 5.38 30.47 -22.56
N GLY A 20 6.41 31.24 -22.18
CA GLY A 20 6.26 32.69 -22.05
C GLY A 20 5.89 33.36 -23.38
N LYS A 21 5.00 34.37 -23.32
CA LYS A 21 5.04 35.61 -24.12
C LYS A 21 3.95 36.59 -23.67
N THR A 22 4.42 37.70 -23.12
CA THR A 22 4.06 39.10 -23.41
C THR A 22 2.57 39.50 -23.50
N ARG A 23 2.14 40.34 -22.54
CA ARG A 23 1.03 41.28 -22.70
C ARG A 23 1.31 42.19 -23.90
N MET A 24 0.46 42.16 -24.93
CA MET A 24 0.46 43.19 -25.97
C MET A 24 -0.98 43.63 -26.24
N ASN A 25 -1.33 44.80 -25.73
CA ASN A 25 -2.54 45.52 -26.12
C ASN A 25 -2.27 46.18 -27.47
N HIS A 26 -2.95 45.74 -28.53
CA HIS A 26 -3.18 46.54 -29.73
C HIS A 26 -4.60 46.28 -30.24
N TYR A 27 -5.30 47.38 -30.50
CA TYR A 27 -6.68 47.46 -30.97
C TYR A 27 -6.79 47.01 -32.43
N PHE A 28 -7.74 46.12 -32.74
CA PHE A 28 -8.31 45.99 -34.09
C PHE A 28 -9.74 45.43 -34.03
N ASN A 29 -10.67 46.20 -34.59
CA ASN A 29 -12.04 45.95 -35.05
C ASN A 29 -12.80 44.67 -34.62
N GLY A 30 -13.89 44.88 -33.87
CA GLY A 30 -15.17 44.23 -34.14
C GLY A 30 -15.41 42.81 -33.64
N TRP A 31 -14.58 42.30 -32.73
CA TRP A 31 -14.87 41.07 -31.98
C TRP A 31 -15.08 41.43 -30.51
N VAL A 32 -16.25 41.12 -29.95
CA VAL A 32 -16.43 41.11 -28.49
C VAL A 32 -15.54 40.00 -27.96
N MET A 33 -14.30 40.35 -27.62
CA MET A 33 -13.38 39.49 -26.89
C MET A 33 -14.01 39.24 -25.52
N VAL A 34 -14.68 38.11 -25.35
CA VAL A 34 -15.01 37.59 -24.03
C VAL A 34 -13.67 37.23 -23.39
N SER A 35 -13.08 38.19 -22.68
CA SER A 35 -11.85 37.99 -21.93
C SER A 35 -12.06 36.85 -20.95
N ARG A 36 -11.57 35.65 -21.27
CA ARG A 36 -11.58 34.52 -20.32
C ARG A 36 -10.71 34.91 -19.14
N ARG A 37 -11.32 35.06 -17.97
CA ARG A 37 -10.62 35.40 -16.71
C ARG A 37 -9.59 34.34 -16.31
N PHE A 38 -9.86 33.08 -16.67
CA PHE A 38 -8.98 31.95 -16.40
C PHE A 38 -8.40 31.43 -17.71
N ASP A 39 -7.10 31.15 -17.71
CA ASP A 39 -6.48 30.35 -18.75
C ASP A 39 -6.98 28.89 -18.69
N ASP A 40 -6.71 28.14 -19.77
CA ASP A 40 -7.18 26.76 -19.91
C ASP A 40 -6.56 25.81 -18.86
N ALA A 41 -5.44 26.18 -18.23
CA ALA A 41 -4.80 25.41 -17.16
C ALA A 41 -5.40 25.68 -15.77
N THR A 42 -5.89 26.89 -15.52
CA THR A 42 -6.45 27.36 -14.25
C THR A 42 -7.94 27.05 -14.15
N LEU A 43 -8.66 27.07 -15.27
CA LEU A 43 -10.10 26.79 -15.28
C LEU A 43 -10.47 25.42 -14.66
N PRO A 44 -9.76 24.30 -14.93
CA PRO A 44 -9.99 23.02 -14.26
C PRO A 44 -9.76 23.08 -12.75
N GLN A 45 -8.77 23.85 -12.29
CA GLN A 45 -8.48 24.02 -10.86
C GLN A 45 -9.61 24.75 -10.13
N VAL A 46 -10.15 25.82 -10.75
CA VAL A 46 -11.26 26.59 -10.22
C VAL A 46 -12.55 25.76 -10.17
N LYS A 47 -12.82 24.99 -11.24
CA LYS A 47 -13.94 24.03 -11.29
C LYS A 47 -13.82 22.96 -10.21
N ALA A 48 -12.66 22.32 -10.08
CA ALA A 48 -12.43 21.31 -9.06
C ALA A 48 -12.61 21.85 -7.62
N ALA A 49 -12.35 23.13 -7.41
CA ALA A 49 -12.55 23.82 -6.13
C ALA A 49 -14.01 24.25 -5.86
N ASN A 50 -14.96 24.02 -6.78
CA ASN A 50 -16.37 24.38 -6.62
C ASN A 50 -17.00 23.66 -5.41
N PRO A 51 -17.48 24.37 -4.38
CA PRO A 51 -18.03 23.76 -3.17
C PRO A 51 -19.31 22.95 -3.41
N LEU A 52 -20.05 23.21 -4.48
CA LEU A 52 -21.34 22.57 -4.78
C LEU A 52 -21.21 21.20 -5.46
N GLU A 53 -20.01 20.85 -5.93
CA GLU A 53 -19.76 19.62 -6.67
C GLU A 53 -18.77 18.72 -5.95
N SER A 54 -18.93 17.41 -6.09
CA SER A 54 -17.92 16.43 -5.72
C SER A 54 -16.87 16.33 -6.82
N SER A 55 -15.60 16.50 -6.45
CA SER A 55 -14.49 16.57 -7.39
C SER A 55 -13.48 15.46 -7.13
N TRP A 56 -13.17 14.70 -8.17
CA TRP A 56 -12.01 13.82 -8.19
C TRP A 56 -10.88 14.49 -8.97
N VAL A 57 -9.75 14.74 -8.32
CA VAL A 57 -8.62 15.47 -8.91
C VAL A 57 -7.47 14.53 -9.21
N LEU A 58 -7.29 14.22 -10.50
CA LEU A 58 -6.09 13.53 -11.01
C LEU A 58 -5.07 14.56 -11.43
N ALA A 59 -3.88 14.56 -10.82
CA ALA A 59 -2.89 15.57 -11.16
C ALA A 59 -1.45 15.11 -10.89
N ASN A 60 -0.54 15.46 -11.80
CA ASN A 60 0.89 15.17 -11.72
C ASN A 60 1.58 15.98 -10.61
N ALA A 61 2.83 15.67 -10.27
CA ALA A 61 3.60 16.52 -9.34
C ALA A 61 3.66 17.98 -9.86
N GLY A 62 3.63 18.97 -8.96
CA GLY A 62 3.69 20.39 -9.33
C GLY A 62 2.40 21.03 -9.87
N SER A 63 1.38 20.25 -10.23
CA SER A 63 0.09 20.72 -10.81
C SER A 63 -0.85 21.52 -9.88
N GLY A 64 -0.41 21.90 -8.68
CA GLY A 64 -1.21 22.74 -7.79
C GLY A 64 -2.33 22.04 -6.99
N LYS A 65 -2.31 20.71 -6.83
CA LYS A 65 -3.31 19.95 -6.02
C LYS A 65 -3.60 20.58 -4.65
N THR A 66 -2.55 20.97 -3.92
CA THR A 66 -2.69 21.60 -2.61
C THR A 66 -3.40 22.96 -2.71
N ARG A 67 -3.12 23.74 -3.75
CA ARG A 67 -3.80 25.01 -4.02
C ARG A 67 -5.28 24.80 -4.33
N VAL A 68 -5.62 23.80 -5.14
CA VAL A 68 -7.02 23.42 -5.41
C VAL A 68 -7.76 23.09 -4.12
N LEU A 69 -7.15 22.28 -3.25
CA LEU A 69 -7.76 21.88 -1.99
C LEU A 69 -7.91 23.06 -1.01
N THR A 70 -6.89 23.91 -0.86
CA THR A 70 -6.98 25.13 -0.05
C THR A 70 -8.07 26.06 -0.58
N ASN A 71 -8.12 26.29 -1.89
CA ASN A 71 -9.15 27.10 -2.53
C ASN A 71 -10.55 26.53 -2.27
N ARG A 72 -10.72 25.21 -2.33
CA ARG A 72 -12.00 24.56 -2.02
C ARG A 72 -12.45 24.83 -0.58
N VAL A 73 -11.56 24.70 0.40
CA VAL A 73 -11.87 25.01 1.81
C VAL A 73 -12.27 26.47 1.96
N VAL A 74 -11.52 27.39 1.34
CA VAL A 74 -11.83 28.82 1.36
C VAL A 74 -13.22 29.10 0.75
N ARG A 75 -13.57 28.48 -0.38
CA ARG A 75 -14.88 28.66 -1.02
C ARG A 75 -16.02 28.08 -0.19
N LEU A 76 -15.81 26.96 0.51
CA LEU A 76 -16.79 26.43 1.48
C LEU A 76 -17.06 27.43 2.61
N LEU A 77 -16.01 28.07 3.14
CA LEU A 77 -16.13 29.10 4.17
C LEU A 77 -16.85 30.36 3.65
N LEU A 78 -16.53 30.80 2.43
CA LEU A 78 -17.21 31.91 1.76
C LEU A 78 -18.70 31.64 1.50
N ALA A 79 -19.05 30.38 1.23
CA ALA A 79 -20.44 29.93 1.10
C ALA A 79 -21.19 29.86 2.45
N GLY A 80 -20.55 30.27 3.55
CA GLY A 80 -21.16 30.29 4.88
C GLY A 80 -21.05 28.97 5.65
N THR A 81 -20.29 28.00 5.16
CA THR A 81 -20.06 26.76 5.90
C THR A 81 -19.28 27.06 7.17
N SER A 82 -19.84 26.70 8.33
CA SER A 82 -19.13 26.82 9.60
C SER A 82 -17.81 26.04 9.54
N PRO A 83 -16.68 26.59 10.02
CA PRO A 83 -15.39 25.93 9.89
C PRO A 83 -15.33 24.54 10.58
N GLN A 84 -16.12 24.33 11.64
CA GLN A 84 -16.26 23.02 12.31
C GLN A 84 -16.88 21.93 11.44
N LYS A 85 -17.65 22.31 10.42
CA LYS A 85 -18.32 21.38 9.50
C LYS A 85 -17.42 20.95 8.33
N ILE A 86 -16.21 21.48 8.25
CA ILE A 86 -15.24 21.15 7.19
C ILE A 86 -14.20 20.18 7.74
N LEU A 87 -14.23 18.94 7.27
CA LEU A 87 -13.22 17.93 7.58
C LEU A 87 -12.25 17.79 6.40
N CYS A 88 -10.97 18.02 6.66
CA CYS A 88 -9.90 17.79 5.69
C CYS A 88 -8.90 16.78 6.23
N ILE A 89 -8.70 15.68 5.50
CA ILE A 89 -7.85 14.57 5.93
C ILE A 89 -6.66 14.41 4.99
N THR A 90 -5.45 14.33 5.55
CA THR A 90 -4.21 14.08 4.83
C THR A 90 -3.42 12.89 5.37
N PHE A 91 -2.34 12.51 4.67
CA PHE A 91 -1.48 11.39 5.08
C PHE A 91 -0.46 11.77 6.14
N THR A 92 0.03 13.01 6.15
CA THR A 92 1.14 13.41 7.04
C THR A 92 0.78 14.65 7.86
N ASN A 93 1.30 14.71 9.09
CA ASN A 93 1.13 15.89 9.96
C ASN A 93 1.71 17.15 9.30
N ALA A 94 2.86 17.01 8.61
CA ALA A 94 3.48 18.12 7.88
C ALA A 94 2.56 18.70 6.78
N ALA A 95 1.84 17.84 6.04
CA ALA A 95 0.89 18.30 5.04
C ALA A 95 -0.32 19.00 5.68
N ALA A 96 -0.79 18.53 6.84
CA ALA A 96 -1.89 19.15 7.58
C ALA A 96 -1.50 20.56 8.03
N THR A 97 -0.33 20.69 8.67
CA THR A 97 0.22 21.98 9.10
C THR A 97 0.46 22.91 7.92
N ASN A 98 1.04 22.42 6.82
CA ASN A 98 1.25 23.24 5.63
C ASN A 98 -0.07 23.78 5.07
N MET A 99 -1.10 22.94 5.01
CA MET A 99 -2.41 23.34 4.54
C MET A 99 -3.09 24.37 5.47
N LEU A 100 -2.97 24.20 6.79
CA LEU A 100 -3.47 25.14 7.77
C LEU A 100 -2.78 26.50 7.64
N ASN A 101 -1.45 26.52 7.51
CA ASN A 101 -0.67 27.75 7.32
C ASN A 101 -1.09 28.49 6.04
N ARG A 102 -1.20 27.77 4.90
CA ARG A 102 -1.66 28.37 3.63
C ARG A 102 -3.07 28.95 3.73
N LEU A 103 -3.97 28.27 4.44
CA LEU A 103 -5.32 28.77 4.68
C LEU A 103 -5.27 30.04 5.53
N GLY A 104 -4.49 30.04 6.60
CA GLY A 104 -4.29 31.20 7.46
C GLY A 104 -3.70 32.39 6.72
N GLU A 105 -2.66 32.20 5.92
CA GLU A 105 -2.05 33.23 5.06
C GLU A 105 -3.06 33.82 4.07
N THR A 106 -3.86 32.96 3.42
CA THR A 106 -4.86 33.38 2.45
C THR A 106 -5.95 34.24 3.09
N LEU A 107 -6.56 33.74 4.18
CA LEU A 107 -7.64 34.44 4.87
C LEU A 107 -7.14 35.69 5.60
N GLY A 108 -5.98 35.61 6.25
CA GLY A 108 -5.35 36.73 6.95
C GLY A 108 -4.97 37.87 6.00
N GLY A 109 -4.49 37.53 4.80
CA GLY A 109 -4.21 38.51 3.76
C GLY A 109 -5.44 39.33 3.33
N TRP A 110 -6.64 38.77 3.42
CA TRP A 110 -7.88 39.45 3.01
C TRP A 110 -8.34 40.54 3.95
N ALA A 111 -8.05 40.41 5.25
CA ALA A 111 -8.53 41.35 6.27
C ALA A 111 -8.15 42.80 5.93
N MET A 112 -6.96 43.02 5.36
CA MET A 112 -6.39 44.35 5.09
C MET A 112 -6.48 44.81 3.63
N LEU A 113 -7.05 44.02 2.70
CA LEU A 113 -7.11 44.43 1.29
C LEU A 113 -8.08 45.59 1.07
N SER A 114 -7.90 46.40 0.01
CA SER A 114 -8.97 47.29 -0.45
C SER A 114 -10.15 46.49 -1.03
N ASN A 115 -11.33 47.09 -1.14
CA ASN A 115 -12.50 46.40 -1.73
C ASN A 115 -12.26 45.99 -3.17
N GLU A 116 -11.55 46.80 -3.96
CA GLU A 116 -11.17 46.47 -5.33
C GLU A 116 -10.25 45.24 -5.37
N ASN A 117 -9.19 45.23 -4.56
CA ASN A 117 -8.24 44.12 -4.50
C ASN A 117 -8.89 42.83 -3.95
N LEU A 118 -9.77 42.94 -2.95
CA LEU A 118 -10.48 41.80 -2.40
C LEU A 118 -11.46 41.22 -3.44
N ARG A 119 -12.19 42.07 -4.17
CA ARG A 119 -13.04 41.63 -5.29
C ARG A 119 -12.24 40.87 -6.33
N ASP A 120 -11.10 41.41 -6.77
CA ASP A 120 -10.24 40.73 -7.74
C ASP A 120 -9.78 39.35 -7.24
N ARG A 121 -9.41 39.24 -5.95
CA ARG A 121 -9.04 37.96 -5.34
C ARG A 121 -10.19 36.95 -5.31
N LEU A 122 -11.40 37.37 -4.95
CA LEU A 122 -12.56 36.49 -4.88
C LEU A 122 -13.01 36.04 -6.28
N LEU A 123 -13.00 36.93 -7.26
CA LEU A 123 -13.26 36.57 -8.65
C LEU A 123 -12.20 35.59 -9.19
N ASN A 124 -10.92 35.77 -8.84
CA ASN A 124 -9.84 34.83 -9.19
C ASN A 124 -9.94 33.48 -8.45
N LEU A 125 -10.71 33.41 -7.37
CA LEU A 125 -11.03 32.16 -6.67
C LEU A 125 -12.17 31.39 -7.37
N GLY A 126 -12.91 32.04 -8.26
CA GLY A 126 -14.07 31.50 -8.96
C GLY A 126 -15.42 31.86 -8.34
N GLU A 127 -15.48 32.92 -7.54
CA GLU A 127 -16.76 33.50 -7.10
C GLU A 127 -17.39 34.32 -8.22
N ASP A 128 -18.72 34.27 -8.33
CA ASP A 128 -19.45 35.02 -9.36
C ASP A 128 -19.52 36.51 -9.01
N GLU A 129 -19.38 37.36 -10.01
CA GLU A 129 -19.37 38.83 -9.84
C GLU A 129 -20.68 39.34 -9.21
N SER A 130 -21.82 38.78 -9.59
CA SER A 130 -23.13 39.10 -9.02
C SER A 130 -23.25 38.74 -7.54
N SER A 131 -22.43 37.81 -7.05
CA SER A 131 -22.44 37.38 -5.66
C SER A 131 -21.61 38.28 -4.73
N LEU A 132 -20.78 39.18 -5.28
CA LEU A 132 -19.83 40.00 -4.52
C LEU A 132 -20.48 41.27 -3.97
N THR A 133 -21.44 41.09 -3.05
CA THR A 133 -22.06 42.21 -2.32
C THR A 133 -21.10 42.78 -1.26
N PRO A 134 -21.31 44.02 -0.78
CA PRO A 134 -20.54 44.59 0.33
C PRO A 134 -20.50 43.68 1.57
N GLU A 135 -21.63 43.05 1.91
CA GLU A 135 -21.75 42.14 3.06
C GLU A 135 -20.89 40.89 2.88
N LYS A 136 -20.78 40.37 1.65
CA LYS A 136 -19.91 39.22 1.36
C LYS A 136 -18.43 39.59 1.50
N LEU A 137 -18.05 40.80 1.10
CA LEU A 137 -16.68 41.31 1.29
C LEU A 137 -16.34 41.47 2.77
N ASP A 138 -17.27 42.02 3.57
CA ASP A 138 -17.09 42.15 5.02
C ASP A 138 -17.01 40.77 5.67
N SER A 139 -17.90 39.85 5.31
CA SER A 139 -17.84 38.46 5.78
C SER A 139 -16.51 37.80 5.42
N ALA A 140 -16.01 37.99 4.19
CA ALA A 140 -14.72 37.45 3.75
C ALA A 140 -13.55 37.94 4.62
N ARG A 141 -13.55 39.21 5.05
CA ARG A 141 -12.52 39.76 5.96
C ARG A 141 -12.55 39.12 7.34
N THR A 142 -13.73 38.73 7.82
CA THR A 142 -13.89 38.09 9.13
C THR A 142 -13.56 36.59 9.14
N LEU A 143 -13.39 35.96 7.97
CA LEU A 143 -13.18 34.50 7.89
C LEU A 143 -11.92 34.03 8.62
N PHE A 144 -10.85 34.84 8.65
CA PHE A 144 -9.64 34.49 9.39
C PHE A 144 -9.92 34.40 10.90
N ALA A 145 -10.59 35.41 11.46
CA ALA A 145 -10.98 35.42 12.87
C ALA A 145 -11.92 34.26 13.20
N ARG A 146 -12.95 34.02 12.38
CA ARG A 146 -13.87 32.88 12.55
C ARG A 146 -13.16 31.53 12.53
N ALA A 147 -12.18 31.36 11.64
CA ALA A 147 -11.39 30.13 11.56
C ALA A 147 -10.49 29.94 12.80
N LEU A 148 -9.93 31.03 13.34
CA LEU A 148 -9.08 31.01 14.54
C LEU A 148 -9.88 30.74 15.82
N GLU A 149 -11.05 31.37 15.95
CA GLU A 149 -11.95 31.25 17.10
C GLU A 149 -12.76 29.96 17.11
N THR A 150 -12.62 29.12 16.08
CA THR A 150 -13.35 27.86 15.96
C THR A 150 -13.03 26.94 17.15
N PRO A 151 -14.01 26.53 17.96
CA PRO A 151 -13.79 25.60 19.07
C PRO A 151 -13.14 24.30 18.60
N GLY A 152 -12.00 23.95 19.19
CA GLY A 152 -11.21 22.78 18.81
C GLY A 152 -10.51 22.90 17.44
N GLY A 153 -10.43 24.11 16.90
CA GLY A 153 -9.73 24.46 15.66
C GLY A 153 -10.36 23.90 14.38
N MET A 154 -9.84 24.37 13.24
CA MET A 154 -10.10 23.78 11.92
C MET A 154 -9.76 22.30 11.91
N LYS A 155 -10.66 21.45 11.39
CA LYS A 155 -10.46 19.99 11.31
C LYS A 155 -9.61 19.59 10.11
N ILE A 156 -8.39 20.13 10.03
CA ILE A 156 -7.35 19.72 9.07
C ILE A 156 -6.38 18.79 9.79
N GLN A 157 -6.49 17.48 9.54
CA GLN A 157 -5.79 16.46 10.33
C GLN A 157 -5.37 15.26 9.50
N THR A 158 -4.63 14.33 10.12
CA THR A 158 -4.28 13.07 9.45
C THR A 158 -5.38 12.02 9.59
N PHE A 159 -5.32 10.98 8.76
CA PHE A 159 -6.18 9.80 8.91
C PHE A 159 -6.11 9.20 10.32
N HIS A 160 -4.91 9.09 10.88
CA HIS A 160 -4.69 8.55 12.22
C HIS A 160 -5.34 9.41 13.31
N SER A 161 -5.17 10.74 13.25
CA SER A 161 -5.78 11.66 14.21
C SER A 161 -7.31 11.64 14.12
N PHE A 162 -7.86 11.59 12.90
CA PHE A 162 -9.29 11.45 12.67
C PHE A 162 -9.85 10.15 13.24
N ALA A 163 -9.26 9.00 12.86
CA ALA A 163 -9.68 7.69 13.34
C ALA A 163 -9.59 7.57 14.87
N THR A 164 -8.51 8.10 15.47
CA THR A 164 -8.36 8.12 16.93
C THR A 164 -9.46 8.93 17.60
N THR A 165 -9.83 10.07 17.03
CA THR A 165 -10.91 10.92 17.56
C THR A 165 -12.25 10.20 17.45
N LEU A 166 -12.51 9.54 16.32
CA LEU A 166 -13.73 8.76 16.10
C LEU A 166 -13.86 7.60 17.08
N LEU A 167 -12.79 6.81 17.27
CA LEU A 167 -12.75 5.69 18.22
C LEU A 167 -12.95 6.15 19.66
N LYS A 168 -12.42 7.33 20.03
CA LYS A 168 -12.64 7.91 21.37
C LYS A 168 -14.06 8.41 21.58
N GLN A 169 -14.75 8.81 20.51
CA GLN A 169 -16.12 9.29 20.58
C GLN A 169 -17.14 8.14 20.65
N PHE A 170 -16.82 6.99 20.05
CA PHE A 170 -17.67 5.79 20.01
C PHE A 170 -16.90 4.53 20.46
N PRO A 171 -16.36 4.49 21.69
CA PRO A 171 -15.48 3.41 22.13
C PRO A 171 -16.23 2.09 22.31
N LEU A 172 -17.50 2.13 22.73
CA LEU A 172 -18.32 0.94 22.96
C LEU A 172 -18.65 0.23 21.65
N GLU A 173 -19.06 1.00 20.64
CA GLU A 173 -19.36 0.51 19.29
C GLU A 173 -18.11 -0.04 18.59
N ALA A 174 -16.95 0.55 18.88
CA ALA A 174 -15.67 0.09 18.37
C ALA A 174 -15.08 -1.11 19.15
N GLY A 175 -15.69 -1.51 20.27
CA GLY A 175 -15.17 -2.60 21.11
C GLY A 175 -13.81 -2.27 21.75
N VAL A 176 -13.51 -0.99 21.96
CA VAL A 176 -12.24 -0.54 22.57
C VAL A 176 -12.50 0.15 23.90
N SER A 177 -11.52 0.10 24.81
CA SER A 177 -11.61 0.86 26.06
C SER A 177 -11.68 2.37 25.77
N PRO A 178 -12.56 3.15 26.43
CA PRO A 178 -12.57 4.61 26.32
C PRO A 178 -11.23 5.27 26.66
N GLN A 179 -10.39 4.59 27.44
CA GLN A 179 -9.08 5.06 27.87
C GLN A 179 -7.93 4.44 27.05
N PHE A 180 -8.21 3.92 25.85
CA PHE A 180 -7.17 3.34 25.02
C PHE A 180 -6.06 4.35 24.73
N LYS A 181 -4.82 3.85 24.73
CA LYS A 181 -3.64 4.64 24.39
C LYS A 181 -3.07 4.10 23.09
N LEU A 182 -2.71 5.01 22.20
CA LEU A 182 -1.93 4.66 21.02
C LEU A 182 -0.56 4.18 21.49
N ILE A 183 -0.18 2.98 21.07
CA ILE A 183 1.16 2.44 21.25
C ILE A 183 2.02 2.89 20.06
N ASP A 184 3.26 3.29 20.36
CA ASP A 184 4.26 3.50 19.32
C ASP A 184 4.94 2.17 18.97
N ASP A 185 5.70 2.15 17.87
CA ASP A 185 6.39 0.95 17.40
C ASP A 185 7.38 0.37 18.42
N ARG A 186 7.90 1.20 19.33
CA ARG A 186 8.86 0.77 20.35
C ARG A 186 8.13 0.04 21.47
N LYS A 187 7.03 0.59 21.97
CA LYS A 187 6.16 -0.04 22.96
C LYS A 187 5.55 -1.33 22.41
N SER A 188 5.09 -1.31 21.16
CA SER A 188 4.59 -2.53 20.51
C SER A 188 5.66 -3.63 20.48
N ARG A 189 6.91 -3.28 20.16
CA ARG A 189 8.04 -4.23 20.18
C ARG A 189 8.35 -4.75 21.58
N ASN A 190 8.32 -3.89 22.59
CA ASN A 190 8.55 -4.31 23.97
C ASN A 190 7.47 -5.29 24.44
N ILE A 191 6.20 -4.99 24.20
CA ILE A 191 5.08 -5.89 24.54
C ILE A 191 5.23 -7.25 23.83
N GLN A 192 5.69 -7.26 22.58
CA GLN A 192 5.95 -8.50 21.85
C GLN A 192 7.09 -9.33 22.46
N ILE A 193 8.15 -8.67 22.95
CA ILE A 193 9.27 -9.33 23.62
C ILE A 193 8.82 -9.90 24.97
N ASP A 194 8.08 -9.11 25.75
CA ASP A 194 7.56 -9.55 27.04
C ASP A 194 6.66 -10.78 26.87
N LEU A 195 5.74 -10.74 25.90
CA LEU A 195 4.88 -11.87 25.56
C LEU A 195 5.66 -13.09 25.06
N LEU A 196 6.77 -12.89 24.34
CA LEU A 196 7.66 -13.99 23.96
C LEU A 196 8.34 -14.63 25.18
N ASN A 197 8.79 -13.83 26.14
CA ASN A 197 9.38 -14.34 27.37
C ASN A 197 8.34 -15.12 28.19
N ASP A 198 7.11 -14.61 28.31
CA ASP A 198 6.01 -15.30 28.98
C ASP A 198 5.72 -16.66 28.31
N LEU A 199 5.72 -16.72 26.97
CA LEU A 199 5.58 -17.97 26.21
C LEU A 199 6.75 -18.94 26.45
N VAL A 200 7.98 -18.43 26.58
CA VAL A 200 9.14 -19.26 26.91
C VAL A 200 8.98 -19.85 28.31
N GLU A 201 8.37 -19.14 29.25
CA GLU A 201 8.15 -19.63 30.62
C GLU A 201 7.00 -20.63 30.70
N THR A 202 5.87 -20.34 30.04
CA THR A 202 4.63 -21.12 30.12
C THR A 202 4.60 -22.33 29.18
N ASP A 203 5.10 -22.18 27.94
CA ASP A 203 5.04 -23.17 26.87
C ASP A 203 6.44 -23.63 26.42
N ARG A 204 7.32 -23.94 27.39
CA ARG A 204 8.73 -24.33 27.15
C ARG A 204 8.89 -25.41 26.08
N GLU A 205 8.01 -26.40 26.04
CA GLU A 205 8.12 -27.50 25.09
C GLU A 205 7.91 -27.03 23.64
N ILE A 206 6.88 -26.21 23.41
CA ILE A 206 6.56 -25.66 22.08
C ILE A 206 7.70 -24.74 21.62
N VAL A 207 8.16 -23.85 22.51
CA VAL A 207 9.27 -22.94 22.19
C VAL A 207 10.57 -23.71 21.95
N GLY A 208 10.83 -24.76 22.72
CA GLY A 208 11.98 -25.65 22.53
C GLY A 208 11.93 -26.45 21.22
N GLN A 209 10.74 -26.78 20.72
CA GLN A 209 10.59 -27.36 19.39
C GLN A 209 10.85 -26.33 18.29
N LEU A 210 10.35 -25.09 18.45
CA LEU A 210 10.60 -24.00 17.51
C LEU A 210 12.08 -23.57 17.47
N SER A 211 12.78 -23.60 18.60
CA SER A 211 14.19 -23.20 18.69
C SER A 211 15.14 -24.11 17.91
N LYS A 212 14.69 -25.31 17.51
CA LYS A 212 15.43 -26.18 16.58
C LYS A 212 15.52 -25.57 15.17
N TYR A 213 14.58 -24.70 14.82
CA TYR A 213 14.44 -24.12 13.48
C TYR A 213 14.67 -22.61 13.47
N LEU A 214 14.47 -21.92 14.60
CA LEU A 214 14.57 -20.47 14.72
C LEU A 214 15.52 -20.10 15.86
N ASP A 215 16.53 -19.27 15.57
CA ASP A 215 17.27 -18.58 16.63
C ASP A 215 16.40 -17.49 17.29
N TYR A 216 16.90 -16.89 18.38
CA TYR A 216 16.13 -15.92 19.16
C TYR A 216 15.70 -14.68 18.35
N GLU A 217 16.54 -14.19 17.42
CA GLU A 217 16.18 -13.05 16.57
C GLU A 217 15.14 -13.42 15.51
N ASN A 218 15.26 -14.60 14.90
CA ASN A 218 14.27 -15.11 13.97
C ASN A 218 12.96 -15.46 14.68
N LEU A 219 13.00 -15.87 15.95
CA LEU A 219 11.82 -16.14 16.76
C LEU A 219 11.02 -14.85 17.04
N LYS A 220 11.69 -13.74 17.35
CA LYS A 220 11.04 -12.42 17.47
C LYS A 220 10.37 -11.99 16.17
N GLN A 221 11.05 -12.16 15.04
CA GLN A 221 10.47 -11.81 13.74
C GLN A 221 9.30 -12.73 13.38
N PHE A 222 9.41 -14.01 13.72
CA PHE A 222 8.35 -15.00 13.50
C PHE A 222 7.08 -14.70 14.30
N THR A 223 7.20 -14.37 15.59
CA THR A 223 6.04 -13.99 16.40
C THR A 223 5.40 -12.70 15.88
N LYS A 224 6.21 -11.72 15.48
CA LYS A 224 5.70 -10.51 14.81
C LYS A 224 4.91 -10.86 13.54
N ASP A 225 5.44 -11.73 12.69
CA ASP A 225 4.77 -12.14 11.45
C ASP A 225 3.43 -12.84 11.72
N ILE A 226 3.32 -13.61 12.81
CA ILE A 226 2.06 -14.21 13.26
C ILE A 226 1.07 -13.11 13.66
N PHE A 227 1.48 -12.12 14.46
CA PHE A 227 0.62 -11.01 14.87
C PHE A 227 0.11 -10.18 13.68
N ASP A 228 1.00 -9.88 12.73
CA ASP A 228 0.65 -9.13 11.51
C ASP A 228 -0.32 -9.92 10.62
N LYS A 229 -0.33 -11.24 10.74
CA LYS A 229 -1.20 -12.17 9.98
C LYS A 229 -2.25 -12.84 10.85
N ARG A 230 -2.56 -12.30 12.03
CA ARG A 230 -3.43 -12.94 13.03
C ARG A 230 -4.76 -13.42 12.46
N ASP A 231 -5.31 -12.72 11.47
CA ASP A 231 -6.57 -13.08 10.82
C ASP A 231 -6.50 -14.46 10.13
N TYR A 232 -5.31 -14.89 9.67
CA TYR A 232 -5.09 -16.22 9.10
C TYR A 232 -5.09 -17.34 10.15
N PHE A 233 -4.93 -17.00 11.43
CA PHE A 233 -4.87 -17.92 12.56
C PHE A 233 -6.18 -17.97 13.36
N THR A 234 -7.24 -17.31 12.87
CA THR A 234 -8.55 -17.25 13.54
C THR A 234 -9.38 -18.54 13.37
N GLY A 235 -8.94 -19.49 12.54
CA GLY A 235 -9.59 -20.80 12.35
C GLY A 235 -8.76 -21.97 12.88
N GLU A 236 -9.34 -23.17 12.89
CA GLU A 236 -8.61 -24.39 13.29
C GLU A 236 -7.44 -24.70 12.35
N ALA A 237 -6.22 -24.57 12.87
CA ALA A 237 -5.00 -25.01 12.19
C ALA A 237 -4.80 -26.52 12.42
N SER A 238 -5.69 -27.36 11.89
CA SER A 238 -5.51 -28.81 11.96
C SER A 238 -4.27 -29.25 11.15
N LYS A 239 -3.65 -30.38 11.52
CA LYS A 239 -2.53 -30.94 10.75
C LYS A 239 -2.91 -31.11 9.26
N GLY A 240 -4.10 -31.63 8.97
CA GLY A 240 -4.61 -31.77 7.60
C GLY A 240 -4.77 -30.44 6.86
N PHE A 241 -5.19 -29.37 7.56
CA PHE A 241 -5.23 -28.03 6.97
C PHE A 241 -3.83 -27.55 6.57
N ILE A 242 -2.83 -27.75 7.42
CA ILE A 242 -1.43 -27.38 7.15
C ILE A 242 -0.91 -28.14 5.93
N TRP A 243 -1.06 -29.46 5.91
CA TRP A 243 -0.64 -30.32 4.79
C TRP A 243 -1.26 -29.85 3.47
N LYS A 244 -2.58 -29.66 3.43
CA LYS A 244 -3.30 -29.14 2.26
C LYS A 244 -2.83 -27.75 1.84
N LYS A 245 -2.52 -26.86 2.80
CA LYS A 245 -2.09 -25.49 2.51
C LYS A 245 -0.73 -25.43 1.82
N PHE A 246 0.17 -26.34 2.18
CA PHE A 246 1.51 -26.47 1.61
C PHE A 246 1.57 -27.42 0.42
N ASP A 247 0.43 -27.99 0.01
CA ASP A 247 0.31 -28.98 -1.07
C ASP A 247 1.10 -30.25 -0.76
N VAL A 248 1.24 -30.62 0.52
CA VAL A 248 2.00 -31.78 0.98
C VAL A 248 1.05 -32.89 1.41
N GLN A 249 1.39 -34.15 1.14
CA GLN A 249 0.59 -35.30 1.59
C GLN A 249 0.62 -35.46 3.12
N GLU A 250 -0.46 -35.94 3.71
CA GLU A 250 -0.51 -36.18 5.15
C GLU A 250 0.49 -37.26 5.57
N GLY A 251 1.19 -37.04 6.69
CA GLY A 251 2.19 -37.98 7.20
C GLY A 251 3.58 -37.84 6.58
N TRP A 252 3.79 -36.86 5.70
CA TRP A 252 5.10 -36.57 5.11
C TRP A 252 6.14 -36.28 6.20
N ASN A 253 7.30 -36.94 6.12
CA ASN A 253 8.42 -36.79 7.04
C ASN A 253 9.76 -36.78 6.28
N GLU A 254 10.87 -36.65 7.00
CA GLU A 254 12.22 -36.60 6.41
C GLU A 254 12.52 -37.86 5.57
N THR A 255 12.16 -39.05 6.06
CA THR A 255 12.37 -40.31 5.35
C THR A 255 11.53 -40.38 4.06
N SER A 256 10.26 -39.98 4.11
CA SER A 256 9.40 -39.87 2.92
C SER A 256 9.96 -38.88 1.91
N PHE A 257 10.52 -37.76 2.37
CA PHE A 257 11.17 -36.77 1.51
C PHE A 257 12.39 -37.35 0.80
N VAL A 258 13.32 -37.98 1.53
CA VAL A 258 14.51 -38.62 0.96
C VAL A 258 14.10 -39.67 -0.08
N ASN A 259 13.13 -40.53 0.25
CA ASN A 259 12.64 -41.59 -0.64
C ASN A 259 11.91 -41.04 -1.89
N SER A 260 11.41 -39.81 -1.84
CA SER A 260 10.76 -39.17 -2.99
C SER A 260 11.75 -38.61 -4.02
N ILE A 261 13.05 -38.55 -3.69
CA ILE A 261 14.08 -38.05 -4.61
C ILE A 261 14.41 -39.13 -5.63
N THR A 262 13.93 -38.95 -6.86
CA THR A 262 14.20 -39.86 -7.97
C THR A 262 15.49 -39.49 -8.71
N PRO A 263 16.09 -40.42 -9.48
CA PRO A 263 17.19 -40.10 -10.39
C PRO A 263 16.87 -38.96 -11.36
N GLY A 264 15.60 -38.84 -11.79
CA GLY A 264 15.14 -37.73 -12.62
C GLY A 264 15.21 -36.38 -11.91
N ASN A 265 14.87 -36.32 -10.61
CA ASN A 265 15.03 -35.09 -9.83
C ASN A 265 16.52 -34.72 -9.68
N ILE A 266 17.39 -35.70 -9.45
CA ILE A 266 18.86 -35.50 -9.36
C ILE A 266 19.40 -34.94 -10.67
N GLN A 267 18.99 -35.48 -11.81
CA GLN A 267 19.40 -35.00 -13.13
C GLN A 267 18.90 -33.58 -13.41
N LEU A 268 17.67 -33.26 -13.01
CA LEU A 268 17.14 -31.91 -13.08
C LEU A 268 17.98 -30.93 -12.25
N ILE A 269 18.30 -31.26 -11.01
CA ILE A 269 19.14 -30.42 -10.14
C ILE A 269 20.53 -30.22 -10.75
N LYS A 270 21.15 -31.28 -11.28
CA LYS A 270 22.43 -31.22 -12.02
C LYS A 270 22.35 -30.22 -13.18
N SER A 271 21.26 -30.22 -13.94
CA SER A 271 21.06 -29.29 -15.06
C SER A 271 20.92 -27.82 -14.63
N MET A 272 20.47 -27.56 -13.40
CA MET A 272 20.26 -26.19 -12.88
C MET A 272 21.54 -25.55 -12.34
N ILE A 273 22.50 -26.34 -11.84
CA ILE A 273 23.72 -25.83 -11.20
C ILE A 273 24.50 -24.82 -12.07
N PRO A 274 24.75 -25.06 -13.37
CA PRO A 274 25.49 -24.11 -14.21
C PRO A 274 24.82 -22.73 -14.29
N TYR A 275 23.50 -22.67 -14.19
CA TYR A 275 22.75 -21.42 -14.19
C TYR A 275 22.78 -20.74 -12.82
N LEU A 276 22.68 -21.51 -11.72
CA LEU A 276 22.80 -20.99 -10.35
C LEU A 276 24.18 -20.36 -10.11
N LEU A 277 25.24 -20.99 -10.61
CA LEU A 277 26.61 -20.48 -10.53
C LEU A 277 26.84 -19.18 -11.32
N LYS A 278 25.95 -18.84 -12.26
CA LYS A 278 25.94 -17.57 -12.99
C LYS A 278 24.99 -16.52 -12.39
N GLY A 279 24.22 -16.90 -11.37
CA GLY A 279 23.20 -16.07 -10.74
C GLY A 279 23.72 -15.06 -9.72
N SER A 280 22.85 -14.67 -8.78
CA SER A 280 23.20 -13.75 -7.68
C SER A 280 24.18 -14.39 -6.70
N ILE A 281 24.76 -13.62 -5.78
CA ILE A 281 25.67 -14.15 -4.73
C ILE A 281 25.02 -15.33 -3.99
N THR A 282 23.73 -15.21 -3.65
CA THR A 282 22.96 -16.27 -3.00
C THR A 282 22.81 -17.52 -3.88
N ASP A 283 22.58 -17.35 -5.18
CA ASP A 283 22.43 -18.48 -6.11
C ASP A 283 23.76 -19.21 -6.30
N LYS A 284 24.88 -18.47 -6.37
CA LYS A 284 26.22 -19.03 -6.47
C LYS A 284 26.56 -19.89 -5.26
N THR A 285 26.30 -19.39 -4.05
CA THR A 285 26.54 -20.15 -2.80
C THR A 285 25.75 -21.46 -2.79
N LYS A 286 24.49 -21.44 -3.23
CA LYS A 286 23.64 -22.64 -3.29
C LYS A 286 24.04 -23.61 -4.39
N GLY A 287 24.38 -23.10 -5.57
CA GLY A 287 24.86 -23.90 -6.70
C GLY A 287 26.09 -24.71 -6.30
N LYS A 288 27.01 -24.12 -5.53
CA LYS A 288 28.17 -24.83 -4.95
C LYS A 288 27.76 -25.93 -3.97
N LEU A 289 26.92 -25.61 -2.98
CA LEU A 289 26.44 -26.60 -1.99
C LEU A 289 25.72 -27.79 -2.64
N LEU A 290 24.89 -27.53 -3.66
CA LEU A 290 24.20 -28.59 -4.40
C LEU A 290 25.17 -29.41 -5.27
N ALA A 291 26.18 -28.78 -5.87
CA ALA A 291 27.22 -29.49 -6.63
C ALA A 291 28.01 -30.44 -5.72
N GLU A 292 28.50 -29.95 -4.59
CA GLU A 292 29.21 -30.74 -3.57
C GLU A 292 28.34 -31.90 -3.06
N ALA A 293 27.05 -31.66 -2.82
CA ALA A 293 26.13 -32.71 -2.38
C ALA A 293 25.97 -33.83 -3.42
N LEU A 294 25.92 -33.46 -4.70
CA LEU A 294 25.74 -34.41 -5.80
C LEU A 294 26.97 -35.27 -6.07
N GLU A 295 28.16 -34.82 -5.68
CA GLU A 295 29.40 -35.62 -5.73
C GLU A 295 29.42 -36.75 -4.69
N THR A 296 28.65 -36.62 -3.60
CA THR A 296 28.62 -37.64 -2.54
C THR A 296 27.83 -38.89 -2.92
N GLU A 297 26.99 -38.82 -3.97
CA GLU A 297 26.00 -39.83 -4.37
C GLU A 297 25.07 -40.30 -3.23
N ASN A 298 25.07 -39.61 -2.08
CA ASN A 298 24.32 -39.97 -0.90
C ASN A 298 23.01 -39.17 -0.89
N THR A 299 21.90 -39.87 -1.11
CA THR A 299 20.56 -39.28 -1.20
C THR A 299 20.18 -38.50 0.06
N ASN A 300 20.68 -38.88 1.24
CA ASN A 300 20.44 -38.12 2.48
C ASN A 300 21.16 -36.76 2.48
N ILE A 301 22.40 -36.72 2.01
CA ILE A 301 23.19 -35.48 1.91
C ILE A 301 22.57 -34.55 0.86
N ILE A 302 22.16 -35.13 -0.28
CA ILE A 302 21.46 -34.41 -1.35
C ILE A 302 20.13 -33.83 -0.83
N ALA A 303 19.32 -34.63 -0.15
CA ALA A 303 18.06 -34.21 0.45
C ALA A 303 18.26 -33.05 1.45
N PHE A 304 19.23 -33.18 2.36
CA PHE A 304 19.54 -32.17 3.35
C PHE A 304 19.95 -30.84 2.71
N GLN A 305 20.83 -30.88 1.70
CA GLN A 305 21.28 -29.66 1.01
C GLN A 305 20.17 -29.04 0.15
N LEU A 306 19.27 -29.86 -0.42
CA LEU A 306 18.07 -29.37 -1.10
C LEU A 306 17.11 -28.65 -0.15
N ALA A 307 16.86 -29.23 1.03
CA ALA A 307 16.03 -28.60 2.06
C ALA A 307 16.60 -27.24 2.47
N LYS A 308 17.91 -27.19 2.78
CA LYS A 308 18.62 -25.96 3.16
C LYS A 308 18.66 -24.91 2.04
N ALA A 309 18.85 -25.33 0.79
CA ALA A 309 18.80 -24.44 -0.37
C ALA A 309 17.39 -23.85 -0.56
N SER A 310 16.34 -24.61 -0.24
CA SER A 310 14.95 -24.18 -0.35
C SER A 310 14.53 -23.16 0.73
N GLU A 311 15.06 -23.26 1.96
CA GLU A 311 14.72 -22.34 3.06
C GLU A 311 14.94 -20.86 2.70
N SER A 312 16.05 -20.55 2.04
CA SER A 312 16.38 -19.18 1.64
C SER A 312 15.76 -18.76 0.30
N TRP A 313 15.30 -19.71 -0.53
CA TRP A 313 14.41 -19.39 -1.65
C TRP A 313 12.99 -19.08 -1.15
N GLY A 314 12.57 -19.70 -0.05
CA GLY A 314 11.32 -19.41 0.66
C GLY A 314 11.32 -18.12 1.50
N ARG A 315 12.47 -17.69 2.04
CA ARG A 315 12.58 -16.40 2.75
C ARG A 315 12.25 -15.18 1.87
N ARG A 316 12.45 -15.27 0.55
CA ARG A 316 11.81 -14.34 -0.40
C ARG A 316 10.39 -14.87 -0.65
N LYS A 317 9.37 -14.23 -0.08
CA LYS A 317 7.92 -14.39 -0.38
C LYS A 317 7.07 -15.19 0.63
N LEU A 318 7.20 -14.92 1.92
CA LEU A 318 6.07 -15.11 2.85
C LEU A 318 5.15 -13.87 2.93
N THR A 319 5.44 -12.81 2.17
CA THR A 319 4.74 -11.51 2.21
C THR A 319 3.97 -11.17 0.92
N ASP A 320 4.02 -12.01 -0.12
CA ASP A 320 3.44 -11.67 -1.42
C ASP A 320 2.68 -12.88 -2.00
N SER A 321 1.35 -12.82 -1.95
CA SER A 321 0.44 -13.87 -2.44
C SER A 321 0.49 -14.07 -3.96
N ARG A 322 1.31 -13.28 -4.69
CA ARG A 322 1.34 -13.25 -6.16
C ARG A 322 2.58 -13.87 -6.80
N LYS A 323 3.53 -14.40 -6.03
CA LYS A 323 4.77 -14.96 -6.58
C LYS A 323 4.91 -16.45 -6.25
N THR A 324 5.09 -17.27 -7.30
CA THR A 324 5.24 -18.73 -7.32
C THR A 324 6.00 -19.30 -6.12
N ARG A 325 5.37 -20.27 -5.44
CA ARG A 325 5.92 -21.05 -4.33
C ARG A 325 6.81 -22.16 -4.87
N PHE A 326 8.12 -22.04 -4.72
CA PHE A 326 9.04 -23.16 -4.91
C PHE A 326 9.42 -23.69 -3.52
N SER A 327 8.86 -24.84 -3.14
CA SER A 327 9.31 -25.63 -2.00
C SER A 327 10.13 -26.82 -2.52
N ALA A 328 10.99 -27.39 -1.69
CA ALA A 328 11.69 -28.62 -2.03
C ALA A 328 10.70 -29.74 -2.44
N TYR A 329 9.53 -29.76 -1.79
CA TYR A 329 8.42 -30.64 -2.13
C TYR A 329 7.89 -30.43 -3.57
N SER A 330 7.67 -29.19 -4.01
CA SER A 330 7.18 -28.94 -5.38
C SER A 330 8.21 -29.22 -6.47
N LEU A 331 9.51 -29.20 -6.15
CA LEU A 331 10.59 -29.68 -7.04
C LEU A 331 10.60 -31.22 -7.17
N CYS A 332 10.26 -31.94 -6.10
CA CYS A 332 10.16 -33.40 -6.12
C CYS A 332 8.91 -33.89 -6.90
N GLN A 333 7.78 -33.17 -6.79
CA GLN A 333 6.50 -33.59 -7.36
C GLN A 333 6.18 -33.07 -8.78
N GLY A 334 7.02 -32.21 -9.37
CA GLY A 334 6.79 -31.69 -10.73
C GLY A 334 5.47 -30.92 -10.92
N SER A 335 5.06 -30.12 -9.92
CA SER A 335 3.73 -29.48 -9.89
C SER A 335 3.49 -28.47 -11.04
N ARG A 336 2.32 -28.59 -11.69
CA ARG A 336 1.87 -27.89 -12.92
C ARG A 336 1.39 -26.44 -12.74
N ASN A 337 1.51 -25.84 -11.55
CA ASN A 337 0.89 -24.54 -11.27
C ASN A 337 1.83 -23.34 -11.49
N THR A 338 2.19 -23.08 -12.75
CA THR A 338 2.97 -21.89 -13.16
C THR A 338 2.06 -20.84 -13.80
N ARG A 339 1.59 -19.85 -13.01
CA ARG A 339 1.03 -18.61 -13.57
C ARG A 339 2.13 -17.56 -13.78
N ARG A 340 2.13 -17.03 -15.02
CA ARG A 340 2.98 -15.97 -15.59
C ARG A 340 3.23 -14.81 -14.63
N HIS A 341 4.48 -14.36 -14.52
CA HIS A 341 4.84 -12.94 -14.55
C HIS A 341 6.35 -12.76 -14.83
N GLU A 342 6.62 -11.80 -15.71
CA GLU A 342 7.92 -11.38 -16.24
C GLU A 342 8.74 -10.62 -15.18
N ASN A 343 10.06 -10.53 -15.38
CA ASN A 343 11.08 -9.88 -14.53
C ASN A 343 11.70 -10.72 -13.42
N SER A 344 12.36 -11.80 -13.83
CA SER A 344 13.67 -12.27 -13.34
C SER A 344 14.21 -13.21 -14.41
N ASN A 345 15.46 -13.67 -14.41
CA ASN A 345 15.92 -14.68 -15.40
C ASN A 345 15.44 -16.13 -15.08
N LEU A 346 14.47 -16.28 -14.17
CA LEU A 346 13.81 -17.56 -13.82
C LEU A 346 12.69 -18.06 -14.78
N PRO A 347 11.96 -17.24 -15.55
CA PRO A 347 10.91 -17.69 -16.48
C PRO A 347 11.45 -18.60 -17.58
N PHE A 348 12.73 -18.49 -17.94
CA PHE A 348 13.38 -19.35 -18.94
C PHE A 348 13.46 -20.81 -18.49
N LEU A 349 13.63 -21.07 -17.18
CA LEU A 349 13.69 -22.41 -16.61
C LEU A 349 12.31 -23.08 -16.53
N CYS A 350 11.24 -22.31 -16.32
CA CYS A 350 9.88 -22.84 -16.38
C CYS A 350 9.45 -23.20 -17.81
N ASN A 351 9.87 -22.45 -18.82
CA ASN A 351 9.52 -22.78 -20.22
C ASN A 351 10.25 -24.05 -20.71
N TYR A 352 11.50 -24.29 -20.32
CA TYR A 352 12.24 -25.49 -20.71
C TYR A 352 11.70 -26.79 -20.07
N LEU A 353 11.10 -26.67 -18.89
CA LEU A 353 10.47 -27.78 -18.14
C LEU A 353 9.11 -28.20 -18.70
N VAL A 354 8.42 -27.32 -19.44
CA VAL A 354 7.10 -27.61 -20.04
C VAL A 354 7.25 -28.39 -21.35
N GLU A 355 8.37 -28.26 -22.06
CA GLU A 355 8.57 -28.88 -23.39
C GLU A 355 9.24 -30.27 -23.35
N THR A 356 9.83 -30.68 -22.22
CA THR A 356 10.64 -31.92 -22.13
C THR A 356 9.97 -33.08 -21.40
N ILE A 357 8.73 -32.90 -20.89
CA ILE A 357 7.95 -33.98 -20.26
C ILE A 357 7.00 -34.56 -21.30
N PRO A 358 7.10 -35.85 -21.69
CA PRO A 358 6.12 -36.49 -22.55
C PRO A 358 4.75 -36.45 -21.89
N ALA A 359 3.74 -35.99 -22.61
CA ALA A 359 2.35 -36.09 -22.20
C ALA A 359 1.94 -37.58 -22.20
N GLY A 360 1.86 -38.19 -21.02
CA GLY A 360 1.27 -39.51 -20.82
C GLY A 360 1.42 -39.91 -19.35
N SER A 361 0.39 -40.27 -18.59
CA SER A 361 -0.95 -40.72 -18.93
C SER A 361 -1.90 -40.32 -17.79
N GLY A 362 -2.99 -39.63 -18.16
CA GLY A 362 -4.19 -39.65 -17.34
C GLY A 362 -4.83 -41.02 -17.53
N CYS A 363 -5.01 -41.77 -16.45
CA CYS A 363 -5.91 -42.91 -16.47
C CYS A 363 -7.32 -42.38 -16.24
N PHE A 364 -8.09 -42.26 -17.31
CA PHE A 364 -9.53 -42.48 -17.27
C PHE A 364 -9.98 -43.08 -18.60
N SER A 365 -10.36 -44.36 -18.56
CA SER A 365 -11.59 -44.79 -19.21
C SER A 365 -12.29 -45.80 -18.29
N PRO A 366 -13.63 -45.81 -18.27
CA PRO A 366 -14.44 -46.49 -17.28
C PRO A 366 -14.65 -47.95 -17.67
N VAL A 367 -15.09 -48.79 -16.71
CA VAL A 367 -16.10 -49.88 -16.86
C VAL A 367 -15.91 -50.98 -15.80
N GLN A 368 -17.00 -51.18 -15.06
CA GLN A 368 -17.56 -52.39 -14.40
C GLN A 368 -16.78 -53.19 -13.34
N VAL A 369 -17.41 -53.26 -12.14
CA VAL A 369 -17.92 -54.46 -11.41
C VAL A 369 -17.04 -55.72 -11.54
N ASP A 370 -16.54 -56.37 -10.49
CA ASP A 370 -17.06 -56.66 -9.13
C ASP A 370 -16.18 -56.16 -7.97
#